data_AF-A0A3S2AEL8-F1
#
_entry.id   AF-A0A3S2AEL8-F1
#
_cell.length_a   1.000
_cell.length_b   1.000
_cell.length_c   1.000
_cell.angle_alpha   90.00
_cell.angle_beta   90.00
_cell.angle_gamma   90.00
#
_symmetry.space_group_name_H-M   'P 1'
#
loop_
_entity.id
_entity.type
_entity.pdbx_description
1 polymer ?
#
loop_
_entity_poly.entity_id
_entity_poly.type
_entity_poly.pdbx_seq_one_letter_code
_entity_poly.pdbx_strand_id
1 'polypeptide(L)'
;MSDTKVYLLDGGSLVLDGYHVFWNRGPGGEVRFPVYSILIEHAEGRFLIDTGYDYDHVMKVLPFEKPIQEKHQTIPGALALLGLEPKDIDVVVNSHFHFDHCGGNKYFPHAKKICHRTEVPQACNPQPFEHLGYSDLSFSAEA
;
A
#
# COMPACT_ATOMS: atom_id res chain seq x y z
N MET A 1 -0.35 19.93 23.59
CA MET A 1 -0.62 19.15 22.37
C MET A 1 0.19 17.87 22.49
N SER A 2 -0.29 16.72 21.99
CA SER A 2 0.54 15.52 21.93
C SER A 2 1.60 15.74 20.85
N ASP A 3 2.85 15.34 21.13
CA ASP A 3 3.90 15.32 20.12
C ASP A 3 3.56 14.31 19.02
N THR A 4 3.96 14.61 17.78
CA THR A 4 3.74 13.74 16.63
C THR A 4 4.64 12.51 16.72
N LYS A 5 4.09 11.34 16.45
CA LYS A 5 4.84 10.08 16.35
C LYS A 5 4.60 9.42 15.00
N VAL A 6 5.65 8.80 14.47
CA VAL A 6 5.61 8.08 13.20
C VAL A 6 6.01 6.63 13.43
N TYR A 7 5.20 5.71 12.90
CA TYR A 7 5.43 4.28 12.91
C TYR A 7 5.48 3.79 11.47
N LEU A 8 6.49 2.98 11.15
CA LEU A 8 6.54 2.28 9.88
C LEU A 8 5.91 0.90 10.08
N LEU A 9 4.85 0.63 9.32
CA LEU A 9 4.19 -0.66 9.29
C LEU A 9 4.89 -1.50 8.23
N ASP A 10 5.70 -2.47 8.66
CA ASP A 10 6.34 -3.45 7.77
C ASP A 10 5.25 -4.23 7.01
N GLY A 11 5.26 -4.12 5.69
CA GLY A 11 4.28 -4.71 4.77
C GLY A 11 4.79 -5.98 4.07
N GLY A 12 5.98 -6.47 4.43
CA GLY A 12 6.63 -7.58 3.75
C GLY A 12 7.46 -7.12 2.55
N SER A 13 7.58 -7.99 1.54
CA SER A 13 8.46 -7.70 0.38
C SER A 13 7.97 -8.30 -0.93
N LEU A 14 8.42 -7.69 -2.03
CA LEU A 14 8.20 -8.09 -3.41
C LEU A 14 9.54 -8.22 -4.14
N VAL A 15 9.51 -8.74 -5.35
CA VAL A 15 10.66 -8.90 -6.24
C VAL A 15 10.36 -8.24 -7.58
N LEU A 16 11.30 -7.46 -8.06
CA LEU A 16 11.32 -6.98 -9.44
C LEU A 16 12.68 -7.28 -10.06
N ASP A 17 12.74 -7.30 -11.40
CA ASP A 17 14.03 -7.25 -12.09
C ASP A 17 14.73 -5.91 -11.82
N GLY A 18 16.06 -5.92 -11.70
CA GLY A 18 16.84 -4.70 -11.44
C GLY A 18 16.68 -3.61 -12.50
N TYR A 19 16.25 -3.91 -13.74
CA TYR A 19 15.88 -2.89 -14.73
C TYR A 19 14.56 -2.17 -14.41
N HIS A 20 13.65 -2.78 -13.64
CA HIS A 20 12.48 -2.06 -13.13
C HIS A 20 12.88 -1.11 -11.99
N VAL A 21 13.77 -1.55 -11.10
CA VAL A 21 14.25 -0.75 -9.96
C VAL A 21 15.14 0.41 -10.43
N PHE A 22 16.05 0.12 -11.36
CA PHE A 22 16.99 1.10 -11.92
C PHE A 22 16.75 1.23 -13.42
N TRP A 23 15.77 2.07 -13.77
CA TRP A 23 15.31 2.25 -15.15
C TRP A 23 16.46 2.40 -16.15
N ASN A 24 16.46 1.54 -17.18
CA ASN A 24 17.48 1.40 -18.24
C ASN A 24 18.91 1.02 -17.79
N ARG A 25 19.20 1.06 -16.49
CA ARG A 25 20.56 0.91 -15.96
C ARG A 25 20.82 -0.49 -15.44
N GLY A 26 19.86 -1.09 -14.74
CA GLY A 26 20.04 -2.42 -14.15
C GLY A 26 21.20 -2.46 -13.13
N PRO A 27 21.93 -3.60 -13.02
CA PRO A 27 21.86 -4.79 -13.86
C PRO A 27 20.51 -5.52 -13.74
N GLY A 28 20.21 -6.41 -14.69
CA GLY A 28 19.08 -7.33 -14.55
C GLY A 28 19.32 -8.37 -13.45
N GLY A 29 18.28 -9.13 -13.12
CA GLY A 29 18.26 -10.09 -12.02
C GLY A 29 17.31 -9.67 -10.90
N GLU A 30 16.95 -10.63 -10.06
CA GLU A 30 15.97 -10.44 -8.99
C GLU A 30 16.49 -9.50 -7.90
N VAL A 31 15.71 -8.45 -7.63
CA VAL A 31 15.90 -7.53 -6.51
C VAL A 31 14.69 -7.62 -5.61
N ARG A 32 14.88 -8.11 -4.38
CA ARG A 32 13.85 -8.10 -3.34
C ARG A 32 13.85 -6.75 -2.62
N PHE A 33 12.70 -6.11 -2.51
CA PHE A 33 12.55 -4.80 -1.86
C PHE A 33 11.41 -4.82 -0.83
N PRO A 34 11.50 -4.02 0.24
CA PRO A 34 10.45 -3.93 1.24
C PRO A 34 9.27 -3.08 0.73
N VAL A 35 8.07 -3.41 1.19
CA VAL A 35 6.88 -2.57 1.10
C VAL A 35 6.50 -2.17 2.52
N TYR A 36 6.11 -0.92 2.74
CA TYR A 36 5.70 -0.45 4.06
C TYR A 36 4.64 0.64 3.96
N SER A 37 3.97 0.89 5.08
CA SER A 37 3.04 2.02 5.23
C SER A 37 3.47 2.92 6.39
N ILE A 38 3.00 4.15 6.41
CA ILE A 38 3.41 5.14 7.42
C ILE A 38 2.18 5.50 8.27
N LEU A 39 2.19 5.08 9.52
CA LEU A 39 1.20 5.52 10.51
C LEU A 39 1.73 6.77 11.23
N ILE A 40 0.94 7.82 11.26
CA ILE A 40 1.18 9.04 12.01
C ILE A 40 0.15 9.15 13.13
N GLU A 41 0.62 9.12 14.37
CA GLU A 41 -0.18 9.57 15.51
C GLU A 41 0.03 11.07 15.68
N HIS A 42 -1.04 11.83 15.46
CA HIS A 42 -1.04 13.28 15.54
C HIS A 42 -2.12 13.76 16.51
N ALA A 43 -2.00 15.01 17.01
CA ALA A 43 -2.99 15.60 17.90
C ALA A 43 -4.39 15.72 17.24
N GLU A 44 -4.47 15.67 15.92
CA GLU A 44 -5.72 15.77 15.14
C GLU A 44 -6.31 14.41 14.75
N GLY A 45 -5.63 13.30 15.07
CA GLY A 45 -6.07 11.94 14.73
C GLY A 45 -4.93 11.04 14.26
N ARG A 46 -5.29 9.84 13.83
CA ARG A 46 -4.37 8.87 13.22
C ARG A 46 -4.50 8.89 11.71
N PHE A 47 -3.38 9.15 11.06
CA PHE A 47 -3.27 9.19 9.61
C PHE A 47 -2.44 8.00 9.15
N LEU A 48 -2.96 7.23 8.21
CA LEU A 48 -2.24 6.14 7.58
C LEU A 48 -1.93 6.53 6.13
N ILE A 49 -0.65 6.65 5.81
CA ILE A 49 -0.17 6.91 4.46
C ILE A 49 0.23 5.57 3.83
N ASP A 50 -0.45 5.24 2.74
CA ASP A 50 -0.45 3.95 2.05
C ASP A 50 -0.93 2.78 2.91
N THR A 51 -1.26 1.66 2.26
CA THR A 51 -1.82 0.48 2.92
C THR A 51 -1.21 -0.84 2.41
N GLY A 52 -0.01 -0.79 1.84
CA GLY A 52 0.72 -1.96 1.36
C GLY A 52 0.01 -2.69 0.22
N TYR A 53 0.41 -3.94 -0.04
CA TYR A 53 -0.26 -4.84 -0.97
C TYR A 53 -1.15 -5.86 -0.26
N ASP A 54 -2.16 -6.36 -0.99
CA ASP A 54 -2.92 -7.55 -0.62
C ASP A 54 -2.22 -8.81 -1.16
N TYR A 55 -1.84 -9.73 -0.27
CA TYR A 55 -1.08 -10.93 -0.63
C TYR A 55 -1.78 -11.79 -1.70
N ASP A 56 -3.10 -11.97 -1.58
CA ASP A 56 -3.87 -12.82 -2.50
C ASP A 56 -3.99 -12.17 -3.88
N HIS A 57 -4.15 -10.84 -3.94
CA HIS A 57 -4.12 -10.07 -5.19
C HIS A 57 -2.78 -10.27 -5.91
N VAL A 58 -1.65 -10.07 -5.22
CA VAL A 58 -0.32 -10.26 -5.82
C VAL A 58 -0.13 -11.70 -6.28
N MET A 59 -0.49 -12.70 -5.47
CA MET A 59 -0.40 -14.10 -5.87
C MET A 59 -1.27 -14.45 -7.09
N LYS A 60 -2.41 -13.77 -7.28
CA LYS A 60 -3.33 -14.01 -8.38
C LYS A 60 -2.91 -13.29 -9.67
N VAL A 61 -2.51 -12.03 -9.57
CA VAL A 61 -2.33 -11.14 -10.72
C VAL A 61 -0.85 -10.94 -11.06
N LEU A 62 0.02 -10.89 -10.05
CA LEU A 62 1.46 -10.64 -10.18
C LEU A 62 2.33 -11.71 -9.45
N PRO A 63 2.07 -13.02 -9.62
CA PRO A 63 2.81 -14.06 -8.87
C PRO A 63 4.32 -14.04 -9.14
N PHE A 64 4.74 -13.47 -10.27
CA PHE A 64 6.15 -13.27 -10.62
C PHE A 64 6.88 -12.29 -9.68
N GLU A 65 6.16 -11.48 -8.91
CA GLU A 65 6.75 -10.60 -7.89
C GLU A 65 7.02 -11.29 -6.54
N LYS A 66 6.69 -12.59 -6.42
CA LYS A 66 7.10 -13.44 -5.30
C LYS A 66 6.86 -12.80 -3.91
N PRO A 67 5.60 -12.46 -3.59
CA PRO A 67 5.27 -11.80 -2.33
C PRO A 67 5.68 -12.65 -1.14
N ILE A 68 6.29 -12.01 -0.15
CA ILE A 68 6.52 -12.58 1.17
C ILE A 68 5.90 -11.61 2.18
N GLN A 69 4.80 -12.04 2.79
CA GLN A 69 4.08 -11.31 3.82
C GLN A 69 3.64 -12.29 4.91
N GLU A 70 4.10 -12.07 6.14
CA GLU A 70 3.59 -12.76 7.31
C GLU A 70 2.29 -12.13 7.81
N LYS A 71 1.56 -12.85 8.67
CA LYS A 71 0.30 -12.34 9.25
C LYS A 71 0.46 -10.97 9.91
N HIS A 72 1.59 -10.75 10.59
CA HIS A 72 1.90 -9.49 11.28
C HIS A 72 2.32 -8.36 10.34
N GLN A 73 2.57 -8.65 9.05
CA GLN A 73 2.91 -7.68 8.02
C GLN A 73 1.70 -7.27 7.15
N THR A 74 0.54 -7.90 7.35
CA THR A 74 -0.73 -7.34 6.84
C THR A 74 -1.04 -6.04 7.57
N ILE A 75 -1.80 -5.12 6.97
CA ILE A 75 -2.19 -3.87 7.66
C ILE A 75 -2.89 -4.11 9.01
N PRO A 76 -3.90 -5.01 9.11
CA PRO A 76 -4.48 -5.33 10.42
C PRO A 76 -3.45 -5.95 11.39
N GLY A 77 -2.55 -6.80 10.90
CA GLY A 77 -1.49 -7.41 11.70
C GLY A 77 -0.50 -6.39 12.26
N ALA A 78 -0.03 -5.46 11.43
CA ALA A 78 0.94 -4.45 11.81
C ALA A 78 0.35 -3.42 12.78
N LEU A 79 -0.92 -3.03 12.58
CA LEU A 79 -1.65 -2.20 13.55
C LEU A 79 -1.81 -2.92 14.89
N ALA A 80 -2.10 -4.22 14.89
CA ALA A 80 -2.28 -5.00 16.12
C ALA A 80 -1.00 -5.08 16.97
N LEU A 81 0.20 -5.01 16.36
CA LEU A 81 1.47 -4.91 17.10
C LEU A 81 1.56 -3.64 17.96
N LEU A 82 0.81 -2.60 17.60
CA LEU A 82 0.70 -1.33 18.32
C LEU A 82 -0.55 -1.28 19.23
N GLY A 83 -1.31 -2.38 19.32
CA GLY A 83 -2.58 -2.42 20.03
C GLY A 83 -3.71 -1.64 19.34
N LEU A 84 -3.62 -1.48 18.01
CA LEU A 84 -4.59 -0.78 17.18
C LEU A 84 -5.34 -1.74 16.25
N GLU A 85 -6.53 -1.33 15.84
CA GLU A 85 -7.34 -1.97 14.80
C GLU A 85 -7.57 -0.99 13.64
N PRO A 86 -7.99 -1.47 12.44
CA PRO A 86 -8.30 -0.58 11.32
C PRO A 86 -9.31 0.54 11.66
N LYS A 87 -10.25 0.28 12.59
CA LYS A 87 -11.24 1.27 13.05
C LYS A 87 -10.65 2.47 13.81
N ASP A 88 -9.40 2.37 14.25
CA ASP A 88 -8.70 3.42 14.99
C ASP A 88 -8.00 4.44 14.07
N ILE A 89 -8.11 4.26 12.75
CA ILE A 89 -7.52 5.13 11.72
C ILE A 89 -8.57 6.10 11.21
N ASP A 90 -8.33 7.40 11.38
CA ASP A 90 -9.28 8.45 11.02
C ASP A 90 -9.19 8.79 9.53
N VAL A 91 -7.97 8.79 8.98
CA VAL A 91 -7.67 9.22 7.62
C VAL A 91 -6.69 8.25 6.96
N VAL A 92 -7.03 7.78 5.76
CA VAL A 92 -6.12 7.08 4.86
C VAL A 92 -5.73 8.04 3.73
N VAL A 93 -4.43 8.17 3.50
CA VAL A 93 -3.86 8.92 2.38
C VAL A 93 -3.14 7.94 1.47
N ASN A 94 -3.48 7.87 0.20
CA ASN A 94 -2.69 7.10 -0.76
C ASN A 94 -1.75 8.04 -1.52
N SER A 95 -0.48 7.68 -1.57
CA SER A 95 0.53 8.33 -2.40
C SER A 95 0.15 8.21 -3.88
N HIS A 96 -0.28 7.02 -4.29
CA HIS A 96 -0.85 6.66 -5.59
C HIS A 96 -1.61 5.32 -5.46
N PHE A 97 -2.23 4.83 -6.55
CA PHE A 97 -2.99 3.57 -6.53
C PHE A 97 -2.32 2.41 -7.27
N HIS A 98 -1.00 2.31 -7.24
CA HIS A 98 -0.39 1.02 -7.51
C HIS A 98 -0.74 0.02 -6.39
N PHE A 99 -0.85 -1.25 -6.78
CA PHE A 99 -1.37 -2.32 -5.93
C PHE A 99 -0.64 -2.46 -4.59
N ASP A 100 0.65 -2.10 -4.53
CA ASP A 100 1.51 -2.16 -3.35
C ASP A 100 1.39 -0.97 -2.40
N HIS A 101 0.53 -0.01 -2.73
CA HIS A 101 0.25 1.15 -1.89
C HIS A 101 -1.22 1.24 -1.43
N CYS A 102 -2.12 0.43 -2.01
CA CYS A 102 -3.55 0.54 -1.74
C CYS A 102 -4.26 -0.77 -1.37
N GLY A 103 -3.58 -1.92 -1.36
CA GLY A 103 -4.22 -3.22 -1.16
C GLY A 103 -4.92 -3.39 0.19
N GLY A 104 -4.51 -2.65 1.22
CA GLY A 104 -5.17 -2.63 2.52
C GLY A 104 -6.34 -1.64 2.65
N ASN A 105 -6.63 -0.82 1.63
CA ASN A 105 -7.69 0.20 1.72
C ASN A 105 -9.07 -0.39 2.05
N LYS A 106 -9.32 -1.65 1.65
CA LYS A 106 -10.55 -2.39 1.93
C LYS A 106 -10.92 -2.49 3.43
N TYR A 107 -9.95 -2.33 4.33
CA TYR A 107 -10.18 -2.36 5.79
C TYR A 107 -10.66 -1.03 6.37
N PHE A 108 -10.69 0.04 5.58
CA PHE A 108 -10.99 1.41 6.04
C PHE A 108 -12.24 2.03 5.37
N PRO A 109 -13.40 1.34 5.36
CA PRO A 109 -14.62 1.92 4.77
C PRO A 109 -15.08 3.17 5.52
N HIS A 110 -14.81 3.26 6.83
CA HIS A 110 -15.19 4.37 7.71
C HIS A 110 -14.25 5.58 7.63
N ALA A 111 -12.96 5.38 7.31
CA ALA A 111 -11.98 6.45 7.31
C ALA A 111 -12.24 7.44 6.17
N LYS A 112 -11.77 8.69 6.35
CA LYS A 112 -11.66 9.65 5.25
C LYS A 112 -10.53 9.24 4.32
N LYS A 113 -10.71 9.36 3.01
CA LYS A 113 -9.72 8.99 1.99
C LYS A 113 -9.22 10.23 1.30
N ILE A 114 -7.91 10.35 1.13
CA ILE A 114 -7.25 11.46 0.43
C ILE A 114 -6.25 10.88 -0.57
N CYS A 115 -6.25 11.40 -1.78
CA CYS A 115 -5.25 11.11 -2.81
C CYS A 115 -5.14 12.33 -3.74
N HIS A 116 -4.19 12.29 -4.67
CA HIS A 116 -4.15 13.30 -5.71
C HIS A 116 -5.37 13.17 -6.64
N ARG A 117 -5.93 14.30 -7.10
CA ARG A 117 -7.18 14.35 -7.88
C ARG A 117 -7.15 13.49 -9.15
N THR A 118 -5.97 13.26 -9.72
CA THR A 118 -5.80 12.50 -10.96
C THR A 118 -5.66 11.00 -10.75
N GLU A 119 -5.36 10.53 -9.54
CA GLU A 119 -5.08 9.11 -9.29
C GLU A 119 -6.31 8.24 -9.50
N VAL A 120 -7.50 8.66 -9.03
CA VAL A 120 -8.73 7.87 -9.26
C VAL A 120 -9.05 7.75 -10.76
N PRO A 121 -9.10 8.85 -11.56
CA PRO A 121 -9.26 8.72 -13.01
C PRO A 121 -8.19 7.84 -13.69
N GLN A 122 -6.92 7.95 -13.26
CA GLN A 122 -5.81 7.16 -13.79
C GLN A 122 -6.01 5.67 -13.49
N ALA A 123 -6.40 5.31 -12.26
CA ALA A 123 -6.67 3.92 -11.91
C ALA A 123 -7.88 3.34 -12.67
N CYS A 124 -8.89 4.15 -12.98
CA CYS A 124 -10.02 3.72 -13.82
C CYS A 124 -9.64 3.53 -15.30
N ASN A 125 -8.71 4.34 -15.81
CA ASN A 125 -8.30 4.32 -17.22
C ASN A 125 -6.77 4.48 -17.35
N PRO A 126 -5.99 3.48 -16.90
CA PRO A 126 -4.54 3.61 -16.85
C PRO A 126 -3.96 3.54 -18.25
N GLN A 127 -2.72 4.04 -18.40
CA GLN A 127 -1.97 3.76 -19.61
C GLN A 127 -1.79 2.24 -19.77
N PRO A 128 -1.75 1.71 -21.01
CA PRO A 128 -1.69 0.25 -21.22
C PRO A 128 -0.51 -0.43 -20.52
N PHE A 129 0.63 0.25 -20.38
CA PHE A 129 1.82 -0.29 -19.71
C PHE A 129 1.72 -0.27 -18.17
N GLU A 130 0.78 0.47 -17.58
CA GLU A 130 0.57 0.57 -16.13
C GLU A 130 -0.55 -0.34 -15.63
N HIS A 131 -1.20 -1.11 -16.52
CA HIS A 131 -2.38 -1.91 -16.18
C HIS A 131 -2.14 -2.88 -14.99
N LEU A 132 -0.94 -3.45 -14.88
CA LEU A 132 -0.57 -4.30 -13.75
C LEU A 132 -0.34 -3.51 -12.46
N GLY A 133 0.24 -2.31 -12.56
CA GLY A 133 0.41 -1.40 -11.42
C GLY A 133 -0.94 -1.04 -10.80
N TYR A 134 -1.91 -0.60 -11.62
CA TYR A 134 -3.25 -0.22 -11.19
C TYR A 134 -4.25 -1.40 -11.14
N SER A 135 -3.77 -2.62 -10.94
CA SER A 135 -4.62 -3.82 -11.02
C SER A 135 -5.48 -4.09 -9.79
N ASP A 136 -5.14 -3.51 -8.62
CA ASP A 136 -5.92 -3.63 -7.39
C ASP A 136 -6.93 -2.48 -7.30
N LEU A 137 -8.22 -2.81 -7.27
CA LEU A 137 -9.33 -1.84 -7.22
C LEU A 137 -9.87 -1.60 -5.81
N SER A 138 -9.18 -2.07 -4.76
CA SER A 138 -9.58 -1.89 -3.36
C SER A 138 -9.53 -0.45 -2.84
N PHE A 139 -9.13 0.51 -3.68
CA PHE A 139 -9.12 1.93 -3.37
C PHE A 139 -10.50 2.62 -3.40
N SER A 140 -11.52 1.98 -3.97
CA SER A 140 -12.87 2.55 -4.06
C SER A 140 -13.80 2.00 -2.98
N ALA A 141 -14.37 2.88 -2.16
CA ALA A 141 -15.53 2.55 -1.31
C ALA A 141 -16.87 2.59 -2.09
N GLU A 142 -16.82 2.90 -3.40
CA GLU A 142 -17.97 2.97 -4.31
C GLU A 142 -17.81 2.01 -5.52
N ALA A 143 -17.24 0.82 -5.30
CA ALA A 143 -17.35 -0.32 -6.22
C ALA A 143 -18.39 -1.32 -5.69
#